data_AF-A0A3A9ADT7-F1
#
_entry.id   AF-A0A3A9ADT7-F1
#
_cell.length_a   1.000
_cell.length_b   1.000
_cell.length_c   1.000
_cell.angle_alpha   90.00
_cell.angle_beta   90.00
_cell.angle_gamma   90.00
#
_symmetry.space_group_name_H-M   'P 1'
#
loop_
_entity.id
_entity.type
_entity.pdbx_description
1 polymer ?
#
loop_
_entity_poly.entity_id
_entity_poly.type
_entity_poly.pdbx_seq_one_letter_code
_entity_poly.pdbx_strand_id
1 'polypeptide(L)'
;MRESTGRLAKLKRYVHIICGILDIIAAALVLVGILLNIGSIVGNLGTFEKLFTDTSEFKHYLEQIFMLVIGIEFLEMLCRPSSENVIEVLIFLVARHMIVGDTTPYQDFVSVISVALLCVVRRYLRITEEDRKEKKILGLHEKDDSGKKHFLS
;
A
#
# COMPACT_ATOMS: atom_id res chain seq x y z
N MET A 1 -33.38 18.16 10.74
CA MET A 1 -32.18 17.27 10.82
C MET A 1 -32.09 16.19 9.73
N ARG A 2 -33.08 16.00 8.83
CA ARG A 2 -33.04 15.01 7.71
C ARG A 2 -32.27 15.46 6.46
N GLU A 3 -32.07 16.77 6.24
CA GLU A 3 -31.36 17.26 5.04
C GLU A 3 -29.83 17.00 5.04
N SER A 4 -29.20 16.87 6.21
CA SER A 4 -27.74 16.67 6.29
C SER A 4 -27.30 15.29 5.76
N THR A 5 -28.13 14.27 5.95
CA THR A 5 -27.86 12.88 5.53
C THR A 5 -27.88 12.72 4.01
N GLY A 6 -28.73 13.49 3.31
CA GLY A 6 -28.83 13.46 1.84
C GLY A 6 -27.61 14.05 1.13
N ARG A 7 -27.01 15.11 1.69
CA ARG A 7 -25.78 15.71 1.17
C ARG A 7 -24.56 14.80 1.38
N LEU A 8 -24.48 14.13 2.53
CA LEU A 8 -23.40 13.19 2.84
C LEU A 8 -23.38 11.98 1.90
N ALA A 9 -24.56 11.44 1.57
CA ALA A 9 -24.70 10.32 0.64
C ALA A 9 -24.27 10.70 -0.79
N LYS A 10 -24.65 11.90 -1.26
CA LYS A 10 -24.22 12.44 -2.56
C LYS A 10 -22.70 12.67 -2.60
N LEU A 11 -22.12 13.23 -1.53
CA LEU A 11 -20.68 13.45 -1.41
C LEU A 11 -19.91 12.12 -1.42
N LYS A 12 -20.34 11.13 -0.63
CA LYS A 12 -19.74 9.79 -0.64
C LYS A 12 -19.77 9.15 -2.01
N ARG A 13 -20.88 9.27 -2.74
CA ARG A 13 -21.00 8.76 -4.11
C ARG A 13 -20.04 9.47 -5.07
N TYR A 14 -19.93 10.79 -4.96
CA TYR A 14 -19.02 11.59 -5.80
C TYR A 14 -17.55 11.24 -5.53
N VAL A 15 -17.15 11.16 -4.26
CA VAL A 15 -15.81 10.74 -3.85
C VAL A 15 -15.48 9.33 -4.35
N HIS A 16 -16.41 8.39 -4.23
CA HIS A 16 -16.19 7.01 -4.68
C HIS A 16 -15.97 6.93 -6.20
N ILE A 17 -16.73 7.70 -6.99
CA ILE A 17 -16.55 7.76 -8.45
C ILE A 17 -15.19 8.35 -8.81
N ILE A 18 -14.79 9.45 -8.16
CA ILE A 18 -13.49 10.08 -8.39
C ILE A 18 -12.35 9.14 -8.00
N CYS A 19 -12.44 8.48 -6.84
CA CYS A 19 -11.44 7.49 -6.44
C CYS A 19 -11.27 6.39 -7.50
N GLY A 20 -12.37 5.83 -8.02
CA GLY A 20 -12.29 4.80 -9.06
C GLY A 20 -11.62 5.29 -10.35
N ILE A 21 -11.86 6.53 -10.75
CA ILE A 21 -11.18 7.15 -11.91
C ILE A 21 -9.69 7.35 -11.62
N LEU A 22 -9.36 7.85 -10.42
CA LEU A 22 -7.97 8.07 -10.00
C LEU A 22 -7.19 6.76 -9.93
N ASP A 23 -7.79 5.66 -9.45
CA ASP A 23 -7.15 4.35 -9.40
C ASP A 23 -6.78 3.85 -10.80
N ILE A 24 -7.68 4.00 -11.78
CA ILE A 24 -7.41 3.63 -13.18
C ILE A 24 -6.31 4.51 -13.78
N ILE A 25 -6.34 5.82 -13.54
CA ILE A 25 -5.31 6.74 -14.03
C ILE A 25 -3.95 6.43 -13.40
N ALA A 26 -3.90 6.21 -12.08
CA ALA A 26 -2.68 5.89 -11.37
C ALA A 26 -2.09 4.56 -11.86
N ALA A 27 -2.92 3.52 -12.00
CA ALA A 27 -2.49 2.23 -12.53
C ALA A 27 -1.93 2.36 -13.96
N ALA A 28 -2.59 3.14 -14.83
CA ALA A 28 -2.12 3.39 -16.19
C ALA A 28 -0.77 4.14 -16.21
N LEU A 29 -0.60 5.17 -15.38
CA LEU A 29 0.66 5.92 -15.28
C LEU A 29 1.82 5.04 -14.79
N VAL A 30 1.58 4.24 -13.74
CA VAL A 30 2.57 3.30 -13.21
C VAL A 30 2.93 2.25 -14.25
N LEU A 31 1.95 1.70 -14.96
CA LEU A 31 2.17 0.73 -16.04
C LEU A 31 3.05 1.31 -17.15
N VAL A 32 2.79 2.53 -17.60
CA VAL A 32 3.64 3.23 -18.59
C VAL A 32 5.06 3.41 -18.04
N GLY A 33 5.21 3.82 -16.78
CA GLY A 33 6.51 3.95 -16.12
C GLY A 33 7.30 2.64 -16.09
N ILE A 34 6.64 1.52 -15.76
CA ILE A 34 7.24 0.18 -15.78
C ILE A 34 7.72 -0.18 -17.18
N LEU A 35 6.89 0.04 -18.22
CA LEU A 35 7.25 -0.27 -19.61
C LEU A 35 8.46 0.54 -20.10
N LEU A 36 8.50 1.83 -19.77
CA LEU A 36 9.65 2.69 -20.10
C LEU A 36 10.91 2.24 -19.37
N ASN A 37 10.80 1.86 -18.10
CA ASN A 37 11.93 1.40 -17.31
C ASN A 37 12.50 0.07 -17.85
N ILE A 38 11.65 -0.88 -18.23
CA ILE A 38 12.06 -2.13 -18.89
C ILE A 38 12.82 -1.83 -20.20
N GLY A 39 12.30 -0.91 -21.02
CA GLY A 39 12.97 -0.50 -22.25
C GLY A 39 14.36 0.10 -22.01
N SER A 40 14.48 0.96 -20.99
CA SER A 40 15.74 1.56 -20.57
C SER A 40 16.75 0.52 -20.08
N ILE A 41 16.32 -0.44 -19.27
CA ILE A 41 17.18 -1.51 -18.75
C ILE A 41 17.69 -2.36 -19.91
N VAL A 42 16.80 -2.84 -20.80
CA VAL A 42 17.17 -3.72 -21.92
C VAL A 42 18.15 -3.05 -22.88
N GLY A 43 17.99 -1.75 -23.15
CA GLY A 43 18.94 -0.99 -23.96
C GLY A 43 20.35 -0.90 -23.36
N ASN A 44 20.45 -0.91 -22.02
CA ASN A 44 21.73 -0.82 -21.32
C ASN A 44 22.45 -2.18 -21.15
N LEU A 45 21.73 -3.31 -21.29
CA LEU A 45 22.28 -4.67 -21.14
C LEU A 45 23.36 -5.03 -22.16
N GLY A 46 23.44 -4.33 -23.30
CA GLY A 46 24.51 -4.53 -24.30
C GLY A 46 25.93 -4.26 -23.78
N THR A 47 26.05 -3.68 -22.58
CA THR A 47 27.34 -3.32 -21.95
C THR A 47 27.64 -4.18 -20.71
N PHE A 48 27.12 -5.41 -20.66
CA PHE A 48 27.22 -6.32 -19.50
C PHE A 48 28.66 -6.67 -19.07
N GLU A 49 29.65 -6.57 -19.97
CA GLU A 49 31.05 -6.82 -19.61
C GLU A 49 31.65 -5.75 -18.67
N LYS A 50 31.14 -4.51 -18.69
CA LYS A 50 31.66 -3.43 -17.81
C LYS A 50 31.10 -3.49 -16.39
N LEU A 51 29.93 -4.12 -16.21
CA LEU A 51 29.23 -4.25 -14.93
C LEU A 51 29.99 -5.07 -13.88
N PHE A 52 30.84 -6.02 -14.30
CA PHE A 52 31.65 -6.82 -13.38
C PHE A 52 32.93 -6.14 -12.92
N THR A 53 33.38 -5.09 -13.62
CA THR A 53 34.68 -4.45 -13.33
C THR A 53 34.54 -3.22 -12.45
N ASP A 54 33.38 -2.54 -12.50
CA ASP A 54 33.16 -1.28 -11.80
C ASP A 54 31.97 -1.39 -10.83
N THR A 55 32.25 -1.30 -9.53
CA THR A 55 31.24 -1.41 -8.46
C THR A 55 30.19 -0.29 -8.56
N SER A 56 30.55 0.85 -9.15
CA SER A 56 29.66 1.99 -9.33
C SER A 56 28.54 1.71 -10.35
N GLU A 57 28.89 1.11 -11.49
CA GLU A 57 27.96 0.72 -12.55
C GLU A 57 27.02 -0.41 -12.11
N PHE A 58 27.55 -1.37 -11.33
CA PHE A 58 26.74 -2.43 -10.72
C PHE A 58 25.68 -1.87 -9.75
N LYS A 59 26.06 -0.90 -8.92
CA LYS A 59 25.14 -0.23 -7.99
C LYS A 59 24.03 0.50 -8.74
N HIS A 60 24.35 1.21 -9.83
CA HIS A 60 23.36 1.88 -10.67
C HIS A 60 22.39 0.90 -11.33
N TYR A 61 22.89 -0.24 -11.82
CA TYR A 61 22.05 -1.28 -12.40
C TYR A 61 21.11 -1.93 -11.38
N LEU A 62 21.61 -2.23 -10.17
CA LEU A 62 20.77 -2.70 -9.07
C LEU A 62 19.68 -1.67 -8.69
N GLU A 63 20.02 -0.39 -8.68
CA GLU A 63 19.05 0.68 -8.42
C GLU A 63 17.90 0.66 -9.44
N GLN A 64 18.22 0.50 -10.73
CA GLN A 64 17.22 0.40 -11.80
C GLN A 64 16.32 -0.83 -11.62
N ILE A 65 16.88 -2.00 -11.33
CA ILE A 65 16.10 -3.21 -11.05
C ILE A 65 15.20 -3.02 -9.84
N PHE A 66 15.74 -2.47 -8.75
CA PHE A 66 14.95 -2.23 -7.55
C PHE A 66 13.86 -1.18 -7.77
N MET A 67 14.09 -0.18 -8.61
CA MET A 67 13.04 0.75 -9.06
C MET A 67 11.92 0.03 -9.83
N LEU A 68 12.28 -0.88 -10.73
CA LEU A 68 11.33 -1.69 -11.49
C LEU A 68 10.48 -2.58 -10.59
N VAL A 69 11.09 -3.31 -9.65
CA VAL A 69 10.37 -4.21 -8.73
C VAL A 69 9.36 -3.43 -7.88
N ILE A 70 9.76 -2.26 -7.36
CA ILE A 70 8.84 -1.41 -6.59
C ILE A 70 7.68 -0.90 -7.45
N GLY A 71 7.95 -0.55 -8.72
CA GLY A 71 6.88 -0.16 -9.64
C GLY A 71 5.85 -1.27 -9.84
N ILE A 72 6.29 -2.51 -10.04
CA ILE A 72 5.43 -3.68 -10.25
C ILE A 72 4.59 -3.97 -9.00
N GLU A 73 5.22 -4.02 -7.84
CA GLU A 73 4.57 -4.22 -6.54
C GLU A 73 3.51 -3.13 -6.25
N PHE A 74 3.86 -1.87 -6.55
CA PHE A 74 2.94 -0.76 -6.40
C PHE A 74 1.76 -0.85 -7.38
N LEU A 75 1.97 -1.31 -8.62
CA LEU A 75 0.90 -1.59 -9.57
C LEU A 75 -0.05 -2.68 -9.03
N GLU A 76 0.49 -3.76 -8.47
CA GLU A 76 -0.32 -4.82 -7.86
C GLU A 76 -1.14 -4.28 -6.68
N MET A 77 -0.55 -3.42 -5.86
CA MET A 77 -1.21 -2.75 -4.74
C MET A 77 -2.37 -1.84 -5.19
N LEU A 78 -2.24 -1.15 -6.34
CA LEU A 78 -3.30 -0.33 -6.93
C LEU A 78 -4.42 -1.19 -7.53
N CYS A 79 -4.08 -2.29 -8.21
CA CYS A 79 -5.06 -3.17 -8.84
C CYS A 79 -5.82 -4.04 -7.84
N ARG A 80 -5.18 -4.41 -6.72
CA ARG A 80 -5.78 -5.14 -5.61
C ARG A 80 -5.29 -4.51 -4.30
N PRO A 81 -6.01 -3.52 -3.75
CA PRO A 81 -5.64 -2.90 -2.49
C PRO A 81 -5.86 -3.88 -1.33
N SER A 82 -4.92 -4.81 -1.19
CA SER A 82 -4.78 -5.72 -0.07
C SER A 82 -3.90 -5.03 0.96
N SER A 83 -4.40 -4.95 2.18
CA SER A 83 -3.68 -4.28 3.26
C SER A 83 -2.50 -5.11 3.79
N GLU A 84 -2.35 -6.34 3.32
CA GLU A 84 -1.22 -7.25 3.57
C GLU A 84 -0.07 -6.95 2.61
N ASN A 85 -0.33 -6.86 1.28
CA ASN A 85 0.68 -6.53 0.27
C ASN A 85 1.40 -5.21 0.58
N VAL A 86 0.66 -4.20 1.07
CA VAL A 86 1.24 -2.87 1.38
C VAL A 86 2.43 -2.97 2.36
N ILE A 87 2.41 -3.87 3.34
CA ILE A 87 3.49 -3.96 4.35
C ILE A 87 4.73 -4.63 3.75
N GLU A 88 4.53 -5.71 2.99
CA GLU A 88 5.60 -6.44 2.32
C GLU A 88 6.38 -5.52 1.36
N VAL A 89 5.65 -4.73 0.58
CA VAL A 89 6.23 -3.73 -0.34
C VAL A 89 6.98 -2.63 0.41
N LEU A 90 6.44 -2.14 1.52
CA LEU A 90 7.12 -1.13 2.34
C LEU A 90 8.44 -1.65 2.93
N ILE A 91 8.48 -2.91 3.39
CA ILE A 91 9.70 -3.55 3.91
C ILE A 91 10.73 -3.70 2.80
N PHE A 92 10.32 -4.19 1.62
CA PHE A 92 11.19 -4.30 0.45
C PHE A 92 11.77 -2.94 0.02
N LEU A 93 10.94 -1.88 0.06
CA LEU A 93 11.34 -0.53 -0.30
C LEU A 93 12.46 0.01 0.59
N VAL A 94 12.31 -0.19 1.90
CA VAL A 94 13.29 0.25 2.90
C VAL A 94 14.57 -0.55 2.76
N ALA A 95 14.48 -1.87 2.57
CA ALA A 95 15.63 -2.75 2.40
C ALA A 95 16.49 -2.34 1.18
N ARG A 96 15.86 -2.08 0.03
CA ARG A 96 16.54 -1.54 -1.16
C ARG A 96 17.29 -0.25 -0.86
N HIS A 97 16.65 0.69 -0.16
CA HIS A 97 17.22 2.01 0.12
C HIS A 97 18.45 1.91 1.03
N MET A 98 18.50 0.93 1.93
CA MET A 98 19.67 0.66 2.77
C MET A 98 20.86 0.05 1.99
N ILE A 99 20.60 -0.71 0.92
CA ILE A 99 21.64 -1.39 0.12
C ILE A 99 22.24 -0.44 -0.92
N VAL A 100 21.42 0.43 -1.50
CA VAL A 100 21.83 1.34 -2.59
C VAL A 100 22.09 2.77 -2.10
N GLY A 101 21.62 3.15 -0.92
CA GLY A 101 21.93 4.45 -0.33
C GLY A 101 23.39 4.51 0.14
N ASP A 102 24.10 5.60 -0.15
CA ASP A 102 25.32 5.95 0.60
C ASP A 102 24.90 6.57 1.96
N THR A 103 24.07 5.85 2.71
CA THR A 103 23.50 6.32 3.96
C THR A 103 24.40 5.94 5.12
N THR A 104 24.54 6.86 6.06
CA THR A 104 25.25 6.57 7.31
C THR A 104 24.43 5.54 8.09
N PRO A 105 25.04 4.55 8.79
CA PRO A 105 24.30 3.49 9.51
C PRO A 105 23.18 3.98 10.44
N TYR A 106 23.30 5.22 10.94
CA TYR A 106 22.29 5.88 11.75
C TYR A 106 21.00 6.22 11.00
N GLN A 107 21.09 6.66 9.73
CA GLN A 107 19.91 7.00 8.92
C GLN A 107 19.08 5.76 8.62
N ASP A 108 19.73 4.64 8.33
CA ASP A 108 19.07 3.37 8.10
C ASP A 108 18.35 2.87 9.35
N PHE A 109 18.98 3.01 10.52
CA PHE A 109 18.36 2.64 11.80
C PHE A 109 17.08 3.45 12.07
N VAL A 110 17.10 4.76 11.82
CA VAL A 110 15.93 5.63 11.97
C VAL A 110 14.83 5.26 10.96
N SER A 111 15.19 4.91 9.73
CA SER A 111 14.25 4.45 8.70
C SER A 111 13.54 3.15 9.13
N VAL A 112 14.30 2.16 9.60
CA VAL A 112 13.77 0.88 10.09
C VAL A 112 12.84 1.07 11.30
N ILE A 113 13.23 1.91 12.27
CA ILE A 113 12.37 2.23 13.43
C ILE A 113 11.07 2.91 12.99
N SER A 114 11.14 3.83 12.03
CA SER A 114 9.97 4.54 11.53
C SER A 114 8.97 3.59 10.89
N VAL A 115 9.46 2.64 10.09
CA VAL A 115 8.61 1.62 9.44
C VAL A 115 8.02 0.66 10.46
N ALA A 116 8.80 0.25 11.47
CA ALA A 116 8.31 -0.57 12.57
C ALA A 116 7.18 0.13 13.36
N LEU A 117 7.34 1.42 13.67
CA LEU A 117 6.30 2.22 14.34
C LEU A 117 5.03 2.33 13.49
N LEU A 118 5.16 2.59 12.18
CA LEU A 118 4.02 2.62 11.27
C LEU A 118 3.27 1.28 11.24
N CYS A 119 3.99 0.15 11.27
CA CYS A 119 3.39 -1.18 11.34
C CYS A 119 2.62 -1.39 12.66
N VAL A 120 3.17 -0.94 13.80
CA VAL A 120 2.51 -1.02 15.11
C VAL A 120 1.22 -0.20 15.14
N VAL A 121 1.27 1.06 14.68
CA VAL A 121 0.08 1.93 14.62
C VAL A 121 -0.99 1.32 13.73
N ARG A 122 -0.60 0.80 12.57
CA ARG A 122 -1.53 0.13 11.64
C ARG A 122 -2.18 -1.10 12.27
N ARG A 123 -1.42 -1.91 13.00
CA ARG A 123 -1.93 -3.08 13.73
C ARG A 123 -2.94 -2.66 14.79
N TYR A 124 -2.64 -1.61 15.55
CA TYR A 124 -3.51 -1.11 16.61
C TYR A 124 -4.86 -0.58 16.09
N LEU A 125 -4.84 0.18 14.99
CA LEU A 125 -6.05 0.66 14.33
C LEU A 125 -6.93 -0.49 13.82
N ARG A 126 -6.31 -1.54 13.26
CA ARG A 126 -7.03 -2.68 12.70
C ARG A 126 -7.78 -3.47 13.79
N ILE A 127 -7.12 -3.72 14.93
CA ILE A 127 -7.72 -4.36 16.11
C ILE A 127 -8.92 -3.55 16.63
N THR A 128 -8.79 -2.21 16.69
CA THR A 128 -9.87 -1.32 17.16
C THR A 128 -11.12 -1.36 16.26
N GLU A 129 -10.93 -1.55 14.95
CA GLU A 129 -12.04 -1.66 13.98
C GLU A 129 -12.78 -3.00 14.10
N GLU A 130 -12.05 -4.09 14.37
CA GLU A 130 -12.61 -5.43 14.57
C GLU A 130 -13.44 -5.52 15.86
N ASP A 131 -12.92 -5.01 16.98
CA ASP A 131 -13.63 -4.93 18.26
C ASP A 131 -14.95 -4.15 18.15
N ARG A 132 -14.98 -3.10 17.33
CA ARG A 132 -16.18 -2.27 17.11
C ARG A 132 -17.21 -2.99 16.25
N LYS A 133 -16.79 -3.78 15.27
CA LYS A 133 -17.68 -4.60 14.43
C LYS A 133 -18.30 -5.72 15.24
N GLU A 134 -17.52 -6.40 16.08
CA GLU A 134 -17.99 -7.50 16.92
C GLU A 134 -19.05 -7.03 17.92
N LYS A 135 -18.81 -5.90 18.61
CA LYS A 135 -19.80 -5.28 19.52
C LYS A 135 -21.10 -4.87 18.84
N LYS A 136 -21.05 -4.45 17.56
CA LYS A 136 -22.27 -4.14 16.79
C LYS A 136 -23.08 -5.38 16.45
N ILE A 137 -22.42 -6.50 16.13
CA ILE A 137 -23.09 -7.76 15.77
C ILE A 137 -23.72 -8.38 17.03
N LEU A 138 -23.00 -8.39 18.16
CA LEU A 138 -23.52 -8.83 19.46
C LEU A 138 -24.72 -7.99 19.92
N GLY A 139 -24.66 -6.66 19.79
CA GLY A 139 -25.77 -5.78 20.14
C GLY A 139 -27.00 -5.87 19.21
N LEU A 140 -26.84 -6.42 18.01
CA LEU A 140 -27.95 -6.74 17.11
C LEU A 140 -28.62 -8.07 17.49
N HIS A 141 -27.84 -9.07 17.92
CA HIS A 141 -28.36 -10.36 18.37
C HIS A 141 -29.14 -10.25 19.69
N GLU A 142 -28.70 -9.40 20.62
CA GLU A 142 -29.41 -9.18 21.89
C GLU A 142 -30.78 -8.49 21.71
N LYS A 143 -30.92 -7.64 20.68
CA LYS A 143 -32.20 -6.98 20.35
C LYS A 143 -33.21 -7.91 19.69
N ASP A 144 -32.78 -8.91 18.92
CA ASP A 144 -33.68 -9.90 18.30
C ASP A 144 -34.29 -10.86 19.35
N ASP A 145 -33.49 -11.28 20.34
CA ASP A 145 -33.94 -12.19 21.41
C ASP A 145 -34.92 -11.52 22.38
N SER A 146 -34.73 -10.22 22.66
CA SER A 146 -35.62 -9.44 23.54
C SER A 146 -36.98 -9.13 22.89
N GLY A 147 -37.01 -8.91 21.57
CA GLY A 147 -38.25 -8.68 20.82
C GLY A 147 -39.16 -9.92 20.73
N LYS A 148 -38.58 -11.12 20.65
CA LYS A 148 -39.35 -12.38 20.66
C LYS A 148 -39.96 -12.72 22.02
N LYS A 149 -39.26 -12.42 23.11
CA LYS A 149 -39.79 -12.67 24.48
C LYS A 149 -40.99 -11.80 24.82
N HIS A 150 -41.05 -10.58 24.27
CA HIS A 150 -42.20 -9.68 24.45
C HIS A 150 -43.42 -10.05 23.55
N PHE A 151 -43.25 -10.90 22.54
CA PHE A 151 -44.36 -11.37 21.68
C PHE A 151 -44.94 -12.72 22.13
N LEU A 152 -44.21 -13.45 22.98
CA LEU A 152 -44.59 -14.78 23.49
C LEU A 152 -45.17 -14.75 24.91
N SER A 153 -45.36 -13.56 25.49
CA SER A 153 -46.00 -13.35 26.81
C SER A 153 -47.22 -12.47 26.68
#